data_AF-A0A961CAV2-F1
#
_entry.id   AF-A0A961CAV2-F1
#
_cell.length_a   1.000
_cell.length_b   1.000
_cell.length_c   1.000
_cell.angle_alpha   90.00
_cell.angle_beta   90.00
_cell.angle_gamma   90.00
#
_symmetry.space_group_name_H-M   'P 1'
#
loop_
_entity.id
_entity.type
_entity.pdbx_description
1 polymer ?
#
loop_
_entity_poly.entity_id
_entity_poly.type
_entity_poly.pdbx_seq_one_letter_code
_entity_poly.pdbx_strand_id
1 'polypeptide(L)'
;DQGLSRLNDLLMAIPTLIYALVRGHIGEDLLPGDPADLSPGHLQLIRQSCNRAWPEPLREPWAQLSFDISAESARRWESAMDSPAKREEMLWRLLRLGPAPYFVLGSSPRGHVRMRIGTPWDWRQSFKLKYLRVAPVVGGQPVVEWVAGLTETETGRTRRVHGHIEIRWAHGRFSTVEAKVYLDTPHVAVAGYYPLDIDSESDTGEQIAEYMERRGIFDEYQIDDDSPMAEQRTLWTEL
;
A
#
# COMPACT_ATOMS: atom_id res chain seq x y z
N ASP A 1 -15.92 -15.24 15.47
CA ASP A 1 -15.54 -14.78 16.82
C ASP A 1 -14.17 -15.23 17.34
N GLN A 2 -13.79 -16.51 17.32
CA GLN A 2 -12.49 -16.92 17.90
C GLN A 2 -11.24 -16.33 17.19
N GLY A 3 -11.32 -16.05 15.88
CA GLY A 3 -10.23 -15.43 15.12
C GLY A 3 -10.03 -13.93 15.43
N LEU A 4 -11.11 -13.20 15.76
CA LEU A 4 -11.05 -11.77 16.12
C LEU A 4 -10.48 -11.57 17.53
N SER A 5 -10.78 -12.49 18.47
CA SER A 5 -10.27 -12.48 19.84
C SER A 5 -8.75 -12.64 19.87
N ARG A 6 -8.21 -13.71 19.24
CA ARG A 6 -6.75 -13.96 19.20
C ARG A 6 -5.97 -12.80 18.61
N LEU A 7 -6.62 -11.96 17.81
CA LEU A 7 -5.95 -10.88 17.12
C LEU A 7 -6.04 -9.53 17.80
N ASN A 8 -7.12 -9.26 18.53
CA ASN A 8 -7.05 -8.20 19.51
C ASN A 8 -6.00 -8.55 20.56
N ASP A 9 -5.91 -9.81 20.98
CA ASP A 9 -4.85 -10.25 21.90
C ASP A 9 -3.45 -10.09 21.29
N LEU A 10 -3.24 -10.47 20.01
CA LEU A 10 -1.98 -10.24 19.30
C LEU A 10 -1.71 -8.75 19.07
N LEU A 11 -2.62 -7.96 18.50
CA LEU A 11 -2.43 -6.53 18.25
C LEU A 11 -2.27 -5.70 19.54
N MET A 12 -2.79 -6.17 20.67
CA MET A 12 -2.58 -5.56 21.99
C MET A 12 -1.29 -6.06 22.66
N ALA A 13 -0.86 -7.30 22.41
CA ALA A 13 0.37 -7.86 22.97
C ALA A 13 1.64 -7.51 22.16
N ILE A 14 1.49 -7.26 20.86
CA ILE A 14 2.56 -6.91 19.91
C ILE A 14 3.30 -5.62 20.32
N PRO A 15 2.61 -4.51 20.65
CA PRO A 15 3.27 -3.30 21.16
C PRO A 15 4.02 -3.60 22.47
N THR A 16 3.47 -4.46 23.32
CA THR A 16 4.05 -4.84 24.61
C THR A 16 5.30 -5.71 24.46
N LEU A 17 5.32 -6.62 23.48
CA LEU A 17 6.46 -7.52 23.24
C LEU A 17 7.66 -6.76 22.68
N ILE A 18 7.45 -5.91 21.66
CA ILE A 18 8.54 -5.07 21.15
C ILE A 18 8.97 -4.02 22.17
N TYR A 19 8.03 -3.52 22.98
CA TYR A 19 8.36 -2.61 24.07
C TYR A 19 9.25 -3.28 25.13
N ALA A 20 8.94 -4.51 25.54
CA ALA A 20 9.76 -5.25 26.49
C ALA A 20 11.20 -5.45 25.99
N LEU A 21 11.38 -5.75 24.69
CA LEU A 21 12.70 -5.87 24.06
C LEU A 21 13.44 -4.53 24.01
N VAL A 22 12.74 -3.44 23.64
CA VAL A 22 13.30 -2.08 23.66
C VAL A 22 13.70 -1.66 25.07
N ARG A 23 12.87 -1.99 26.06
CA ARG A 23 13.13 -1.75 27.49
C ARG A 23 14.36 -2.53 27.97
N GLY A 24 14.48 -3.81 27.64
CA GLY A 24 15.66 -4.61 27.95
C GLY A 24 16.94 -4.09 27.27
N HIS A 25 16.83 -3.58 26.03
CA HIS A 25 17.97 -3.03 25.31
C HIS A 25 18.44 -1.66 25.85
N ILE A 26 17.51 -0.76 26.18
CA ILE A 26 17.83 0.58 26.69
C ILE A 26 18.21 0.55 28.16
N GLY A 27 17.55 -0.32 28.95
CA GLY A 27 17.72 -0.43 30.39
C GLY A 27 16.36 -0.43 31.08
N GLU A 28 16.10 -1.48 31.85
CA GLU A 28 14.83 -1.69 32.55
C GLU A 28 14.51 -0.59 33.58
N ASP A 29 15.52 0.03 34.18
CA ASP A 29 15.37 1.11 35.14
C ASP A 29 15.15 2.48 34.47
N LEU A 30 15.39 2.59 33.17
CA LEU A 30 15.28 3.84 32.40
C LEU A 30 13.94 4.01 31.69
N LEU A 31 13.16 2.92 31.58
CA LEU A 31 11.85 2.92 30.92
C LEU A 31 10.81 2.23 31.81
N PRO A 32 9.56 2.76 31.87
CA PRO A 32 8.51 2.21 32.72
C PRO A 32 8.14 0.77 32.30
N GLY A 33 7.52 0.02 33.21
CA GLY A 33 7.08 -1.36 32.89
C GLY A 33 5.96 -1.41 31.85
N ASP A 34 5.09 -0.39 31.83
CA ASP A 34 3.97 -0.27 30.90
C ASP A 34 4.27 0.81 29.82
N PRO A 35 4.13 0.51 28.52
CA PRO A 35 4.26 1.52 27.47
C PRO A 35 3.24 2.67 27.58
N ALA A 36 2.11 2.48 28.27
CA ALA A 36 1.13 3.54 28.51
C ALA A 36 1.67 4.66 29.42
N ASP A 37 2.69 4.37 30.23
CA ASP A 37 3.33 5.32 31.15
C ASP A 37 4.51 6.08 30.50
N LEU A 38 4.67 5.97 29.17
CA LEU A 38 5.75 6.66 28.45
C LEU A 38 5.56 8.18 28.48
N SER A 39 6.52 8.87 29.12
CA SER A 39 6.63 10.31 29.08
C SER A 39 7.33 10.79 27.80
N PRO A 40 7.23 12.09 27.45
CA PRO A 40 8.00 12.66 26.35
C PRO A 40 9.52 12.42 26.46
N GLY A 41 10.07 12.40 27.69
CA GLY A 41 11.49 12.09 27.93
C GLY A 41 11.84 10.65 27.60
N HIS A 42 10.97 9.69 27.93
CA HIS A 42 11.15 8.28 27.55
C HIS A 42 11.10 8.10 26.02
N LEU A 43 10.17 8.77 25.34
CA LEU A 43 10.09 8.74 23.87
C LEU A 43 11.34 9.35 23.22
N GLN A 44 11.94 10.39 23.81
CA GLN A 44 13.20 10.95 23.32
C GLN A 44 14.36 9.97 23.49
N LEU A 45 14.44 9.25 24.62
CA LEU A 45 15.44 8.22 24.85
C LEU A 45 15.31 7.08 23.83
N ILE A 46 14.08 6.58 23.60
CA ILE A 46 13.80 5.55 22.59
C ILE A 46 14.21 6.05 21.19
N ARG A 47 13.90 7.30 20.84
CA ARG A 47 14.29 7.89 19.55
C ARG A 47 15.80 7.96 19.39
N GLN A 48 16.56 8.27 20.44
CA GLN A 48 18.02 8.32 20.39
C GLN A 48 18.62 6.92 20.24
N SER A 49 18.16 5.95 21.04
CA SER A 49 18.71 4.59 21.07
C SER A 49 18.27 3.72 19.88
N CYS A 50 17.10 4.00 19.29
CA CYS A 50 16.52 3.18 18.21
C CYS A 50 16.33 3.94 16.89
N ASN A 51 16.94 5.12 16.69
CA ASN A 51 16.60 6.11 15.65
C ASN A 51 16.28 5.55 14.24
N ARG A 52 17.28 5.50 13.34
CA ARG A 52 17.11 5.18 11.92
C ARG A 52 17.01 3.68 11.63
N ALA A 53 17.61 2.87 12.49
CA ALA A 53 17.61 1.42 12.37
C ALA A 53 17.44 0.81 13.75
N TRP A 54 16.84 -0.37 13.79
CA TRP A 54 16.78 -1.14 15.01
C TRP A 54 18.20 -1.65 15.38
N PRO A 55 18.60 -1.51 16.66
CA PRO A 55 19.76 -2.20 17.21
C PRO A 55 19.74 -3.70 16.89
N GLU A 56 20.90 -4.34 16.73
CA GLU A 56 21.03 -5.75 16.33
C GLU A 56 20.05 -6.69 17.05
N PRO A 57 19.93 -6.66 18.40
CA PRO A 57 19.04 -7.58 19.12
C PRO A 57 17.55 -7.38 18.81
N LEU A 58 17.18 -6.22 18.26
CA LEU A 58 15.81 -5.83 17.97
C LEU A 58 15.42 -6.05 16.50
N ARG A 59 16.38 -6.32 15.61
CA ARG A 59 16.11 -6.40 14.16
C ARG A 59 15.22 -7.57 13.80
N GLU A 60 15.58 -8.77 14.21
CA GLU A 60 14.82 -9.98 13.89
C GLU A 60 13.44 -10.00 14.58
N PRO A 61 13.32 -9.69 15.89
CA PRO A 61 12.01 -9.55 16.51
C PRO A 61 11.13 -8.50 15.85
N TRP A 62 11.70 -7.37 15.43
CA TRP A 62 10.97 -6.35 14.68
C TRP A 62 10.54 -6.83 13.30
N ALA A 63 11.43 -7.51 12.55
CA ALA A 63 11.11 -8.01 11.22
C ALA A 63 9.97 -9.04 11.28
N GLN A 64 10.02 -9.97 12.25
CA GLN A 64 8.95 -10.93 12.49
C GLN A 64 7.64 -10.22 12.81
N LEU A 65 7.69 -9.26 13.73
CA LEU A 65 6.52 -8.50 14.13
C LEU A 65 5.90 -7.69 12.98
N SER A 66 6.75 -7.03 12.20
CA SER A 66 6.39 -6.27 11.01
C SER A 66 5.63 -7.15 10.02
N PHE A 67 6.17 -8.35 9.74
CA PHE A 67 5.51 -9.31 8.86
C PHE A 67 4.20 -9.86 9.44
N ASP A 68 4.12 -10.15 10.74
CA ASP A 68 2.90 -10.64 11.37
C ASP A 68 1.75 -9.61 11.29
N ILE A 69 2.06 -8.33 11.50
CA ILE A 69 1.11 -7.22 11.32
C ILE A 69 0.65 -7.16 9.86
N SER A 70 1.57 -7.24 8.90
CA SER A 70 1.23 -7.26 7.48
C SER A 70 0.33 -8.44 7.12
N ALA A 71 0.70 -9.65 7.54
CA ALA A 71 0.01 -10.91 7.21
C ALA A 71 -1.41 -10.90 7.73
N GLU A 72 -1.59 -10.36 8.92
CA GLU A 72 -2.90 -10.24 9.50
C GLU A 72 -3.73 -9.09 8.91
N SER A 73 -3.10 -7.96 8.61
CA SER A 73 -3.79 -6.86 7.93
C SER A 73 -4.34 -7.31 6.58
N ALA A 74 -3.54 -8.07 5.81
CA ALA A 74 -3.98 -8.70 4.57
C ALA A 74 -5.15 -9.68 4.79
N ARG A 75 -5.08 -10.55 5.81
CA ARG A 75 -6.20 -11.46 6.16
C ARG A 75 -7.49 -10.72 6.52
N ARG A 76 -7.40 -9.61 7.25
CA ARG A 76 -8.57 -8.77 7.59
C ARG A 76 -9.18 -8.13 6.36
N TRP A 77 -8.35 -7.64 5.45
CA TRP A 77 -8.82 -7.09 4.17
C TRP A 77 -9.54 -8.13 3.33
N GLU A 78 -8.94 -9.30 3.13
CA GLU A 78 -9.57 -10.40 2.39
C GLU A 78 -10.90 -10.82 3.04
N SER A 79 -10.96 -10.90 4.36
CA SER A 79 -12.20 -11.21 5.09
C SER A 79 -13.26 -10.11 4.97
N ALA A 80 -12.86 -8.83 4.99
CA ALA A 80 -13.78 -7.70 4.86
C ALA A 80 -14.32 -7.56 3.43
N MET A 81 -13.54 -7.99 2.43
CA MET A 81 -13.88 -7.97 1.00
C MET A 81 -14.48 -9.32 0.54
N ASP A 82 -15.43 -9.83 1.32
CA ASP A 82 -16.11 -11.12 1.13
C ASP A 82 -17.00 -11.23 -0.12
N SER A 83 -17.18 -10.14 -0.87
CA SER A 83 -18.04 -10.10 -2.04
C SER A 83 -17.43 -9.26 -3.18
N PRO A 84 -17.82 -9.52 -4.44
CA PRO A 84 -17.36 -8.73 -5.58
C PRO A 84 -17.65 -7.23 -5.43
N ALA A 85 -18.82 -6.88 -4.88
CA ALA A 85 -19.21 -5.49 -4.66
C ALA A 85 -18.29 -4.78 -3.64
N LYS A 86 -17.95 -5.44 -2.52
CA LYS A 86 -17.02 -4.87 -1.54
C LYS A 86 -15.59 -4.76 -2.08
N ARG A 87 -15.14 -5.71 -2.91
CA ARG A 87 -13.83 -5.62 -3.59
C ARG A 87 -13.76 -4.41 -4.51
N GLU A 88 -14.82 -4.18 -5.28
CA GLU A 88 -14.91 -3.03 -6.19
C GLU A 88 -14.98 -1.71 -5.42
N GLU A 89 -15.81 -1.63 -4.38
CA GLU A 89 -15.87 -0.46 -3.51
C GLU A 89 -14.53 -0.16 -2.83
N MET A 90 -13.83 -1.21 -2.38
CA MET A 90 -12.51 -1.06 -1.79
C MET A 90 -11.48 -0.54 -2.80
N LEU A 91 -11.49 -1.08 -4.02
CA LEU A 91 -10.64 -0.57 -5.09
C LEU A 91 -10.88 0.91 -5.34
N TRP A 92 -12.13 1.37 -5.39
CA TRP A 92 -12.41 2.79 -5.58
C TRP A 92 -11.89 3.67 -4.45
N ARG A 93 -11.93 3.19 -3.20
CA ARG A 93 -11.31 3.90 -2.07
C ARG A 93 -9.80 4.01 -2.23
N LEU A 94 -9.14 2.95 -2.69
CA LEU A 94 -7.69 2.95 -2.98
C LEU A 94 -7.34 3.93 -4.11
N LEU A 95 -8.16 3.95 -5.16
CA LEU A 95 -8.01 4.87 -6.30
C LEU A 95 -8.53 6.29 -6.02
N ARG A 96 -9.13 6.51 -4.84
CA ARG A 96 -9.78 7.77 -4.43
C ARG A 96 -10.86 8.24 -5.41
N LEU A 97 -11.68 7.33 -5.92
CA LEU A 97 -12.86 7.70 -6.71
C LEU A 97 -14.00 8.12 -5.78
N GLY A 98 -14.53 9.32 -6.01
CA GLY A 98 -15.59 9.91 -5.20
C GLY A 98 -16.92 10.03 -5.95
N PRO A 99 -17.98 10.53 -5.29
CA PRO A 99 -19.29 10.73 -5.91
C PRO A 99 -19.28 11.81 -7.00
N ALA A 100 -18.28 12.69 -7.01
CA ALA A 100 -18.07 13.71 -8.02
C ALA A 100 -16.66 13.58 -8.61
N PRO A 101 -16.49 13.85 -9.91
CA PRO A 101 -15.16 13.89 -10.49
C PRO A 101 -14.39 15.09 -9.94
N TYR A 102 -13.07 14.97 -9.87
CA TYR A 102 -12.19 16.08 -9.49
C TYR A 102 -10.95 16.08 -10.36
N PHE A 103 -10.21 17.18 -10.32
CA PHE A 103 -9.05 17.38 -11.18
C PHE A 103 -7.77 17.43 -10.35
N VAL A 104 -6.76 16.69 -10.80
CA VAL A 104 -5.40 16.79 -10.28
C VAL A 104 -4.61 17.62 -11.27
N LEU A 105 -4.24 18.83 -10.82
CA LEU A 105 -3.46 19.78 -11.58
C LEU A 105 -2.15 20.02 -10.84
N GLY A 106 -1.03 19.81 -11.54
CA GLY A 106 0.31 20.00 -11.02
C GLY A 106 1.21 20.58 -12.09
N SER A 107 2.19 21.37 -11.67
CA SER A 107 3.26 21.83 -12.53
C SER A 107 4.58 21.59 -11.83
N SER A 108 5.53 21.05 -12.58
CA SER A 108 6.92 20.90 -12.18
C SER A 108 7.84 21.32 -13.33
N PRO A 109 9.13 21.59 -13.08
CA PRO A 109 10.09 21.82 -14.16
C PRO A 109 10.19 20.67 -15.18
N ARG A 110 9.72 19.46 -14.83
CA ARG A 110 9.72 18.26 -15.69
C ARG A 110 8.39 18.04 -16.45
N GLY A 111 7.44 18.96 -16.29
CA GLY A 111 6.16 18.96 -17.00
C GLY A 111 4.95 19.19 -16.10
N HIS A 112 3.78 19.11 -16.73
CA HIS A 112 2.49 19.32 -16.09
C HIS A 112 1.77 17.98 -15.86
N VAL A 113 1.06 17.88 -14.74
CA VAL A 113 0.09 16.84 -14.48
C VAL A 113 -1.28 17.49 -14.63
N ARG A 114 -2.08 17.03 -15.59
CA ARG A 114 -3.46 17.49 -15.78
C ARG A 114 -4.34 16.27 -16.00
N MET A 115 -5.10 15.90 -14.97
CA MET A 115 -5.93 14.70 -15.01
C MET A 115 -7.30 14.97 -14.41
N ARG A 116 -8.34 14.40 -15.00
CA ARG A 116 -9.65 14.22 -14.38
C ARG A 116 -9.68 12.85 -13.71
N ILE A 117 -9.93 12.82 -12.42
CA ILE A 117 -10.26 11.60 -11.69
C ILE A 117 -11.76 11.40 -11.81
N GLY A 118 -12.17 10.26 -12.36
CA GLY A 118 -13.57 9.93 -12.57
C GLY A 118 -14.30 9.54 -11.29
N THR A 119 -15.57 9.22 -11.47
CA THR A 119 -16.44 8.65 -10.45
C THR A 119 -16.49 7.12 -10.54
N PRO A 120 -17.02 6.42 -9.53
CA PRO A 120 -17.37 5.02 -9.63
C PRO A 120 -18.27 4.68 -10.84
N TRP A 121 -19.13 5.60 -11.27
CA TRP A 121 -19.98 5.40 -12.45
C TRP A 121 -19.15 5.43 -13.74
N ASP A 122 -18.30 6.45 -13.92
CA ASP A 122 -17.38 6.54 -15.08
C ASP A 122 -16.52 5.28 -15.18
N TRP A 123 -16.02 4.83 -14.03
CA TRP A 123 -15.19 3.64 -13.91
C TRP A 123 -15.95 2.38 -14.38
N ARG A 124 -17.20 2.17 -13.92
CA ARG A 124 -18.02 1.02 -14.33
C ARG A 124 -18.40 1.01 -15.81
N GLN A 125 -18.50 2.17 -16.45
CA GLN A 125 -18.72 2.22 -17.90
C GLN A 125 -17.52 1.66 -18.67
N SER A 126 -16.30 1.89 -18.15
CA SER A 126 -15.06 1.62 -18.87
C SER A 126 -14.37 0.33 -18.44
N PHE A 127 -14.62 -0.17 -17.23
CA PHE A 127 -13.85 -1.27 -16.63
C PHE A 127 -14.74 -2.26 -15.88
N LYS A 128 -14.25 -3.51 -15.83
CA LYS A 128 -14.78 -4.59 -14.98
C LYS A 128 -13.68 -5.14 -14.09
N LEU A 129 -13.93 -5.23 -12.78
CA LEU A 129 -13.01 -5.85 -11.83
C LEU A 129 -12.99 -7.37 -12.05
N LYS A 130 -11.81 -7.95 -12.22
CA LYS A 130 -11.59 -9.40 -12.23
C LYS A 130 -11.20 -9.92 -10.86
N TYR A 131 -10.25 -9.25 -10.24
CA TYR A 131 -9.81 -9.55 -8.88
C TYR A 131 -9.21 -8.31 -8.24
N LEU A 132 -9.29 -8.28 -6.91
CA LEU A 132 -8.47 -7.45 -6.05
C LEU A 132 -7.83 -8.41 -5.05
N ARG A 133 -6.50 -8.50 -5.04
CA ARG A 133 -5.73 -9.36 -4.12
C ARG A 133 -4.89 -8.48 -3.21
N VAL A 134 -4.70 -8.94 -1.99
CA VAL A 134 -3.94 -8.23 -0.94
C VAL A 134 -2.96 -9.20 -0.31
N ALA A 135 -1.69 -8.79 -0.19
CA ALA A 135 -0.64 -9.66 0.30
C ALA A 135 0.28 -8.95 1.30
N PRO A 136 0.79 -9.66 2.33
CA PRO A 136 1.83 -9.12 3.18
C PRO A 136 3.17 -9.05 2.45
N VAL A 137 3.95 -8.03 2.78
CA VAL A 137 5.32 -7.88 2.27
C VAL A 137 6.29 -7.86 3.43
N VAL A 138 7.43 -8.54 3.25
CA VAL A 138 8.55 -8.45 4.19
C VAL A 138 9.20 -7.09 4.04
N GLY A 139 9.32 -6.35 5.14
CA GLY A 139 9.91 -5.02 5.12
C GLY A 139 10.28 -4.49 6.50
N GLY A 140 11.06 -3.41 6.50
CA GLY A 140 11.48 -2.71 7.71
C GLY A 140 10.35 -1.98 8.46
N GLN A 141 9.16 -1.93 7.87
CA GLN A 141 7.90 -1.51 8.48
C GLN A 141 6.79 -2.43 7.97
N PRO A 142 5.66 -2.57 8.68
CA PRO A 142 4.57 -3.39 8.19
C PRO A 142 4.00 -2.79 6.90
N VAL A 143 4.08 -3.55 5.82
CA VAL A 143 3.56 -3.20 4.49
C VAL A 143 2.60 -4.26 3.97
N VAL A 144 1.52 -3.81 3.36
CA VAL A 144 0.59 -4.64 2.62
C VAL A 144 0.54 -4.15 1.16
N GLU A 145 0.80 -5.04 0.22
CA GLU A 145 0.61 -4.79 -1.20
C GLU A 145 -0.80 -5.12 -1.63
N TRP A 146 -1.29 -4.40 -2.64
CA TRP A 146 -2.56 -4.71 -3.29
C TRP A 146 -2.41 -4.65 -4.81
N VAL A 147 -3.13 -5.55 -5.49
CA VAL A 147 -3.17 -5.60 -6.95
C VAL A 147 -4.58 -5.85 -7.43
N ALA A 148 -5.02 -5.04 -8.39
CA ALA A 148 -6.29 -5.17 -9.08
C ALA A 148 -6.06 -5.56 -10.55
N GLY A 149 -6.69 -6.66 -10.96
CA GLY A 149 -6.81 -7.05 -12.36
C GLY A 149 -8.15 -6.58 -12.93
N LEU A 150 -8.10 -5.88 -14.05
CA LEU A 150 -9.26 -5.22 -14.67
C LEU A 150 -9.39 -5.64 -16.13
N THR A 151 -10.60 -5.68 -16.64
CA THR A 151 -10.85 -5.74 -18.09
C THR A 151 -11.44 -4.41 -18.54
N GLU A 152 -10.83 -3.80 -19.55
CA GLU A 152 -11.37 -2.62 -20.22
C GLU A 152 -12.50 -3.03 -21.16
N THR A 153 -13.66 -2.38 -21.02
CA THR A 153 -14.90 -2.77 -21.70
C THR A 153 -14.81 -2.59 -23.21
N GLU A 154 -14.19 -1.50 -23.66
CA GLU A 154 -14.11 -1.15 -25.09
C GLU A 154 -13.12 -2.05 -25.84
N THR A 155 -11.92 -2.23 -25.29
CA THR A 155 -10.82 -2.93 -25.97
C THR A 155 -10.74 -4.42 -25.61
N GLY A 156 -11.42 -4.84 -24.53
CA GLY A 156 -11.26 -6.16 -23.93
C GLY A 156 -9.88 -6.39 -23.27
N ARG A 157 -8.99 -5.39 -23.27
CA ARG A 157 -7.64 -5.52 -22.73
C ARG A 157 -7.66 -5.70 -21.22
N THR A 158 -6.72 -6.50 -20.73
CA THR A 158 -6.50 -6.62 -19.29
C THR A 158 -5.54 -5.52 -18.84
N ARG A 159 -5.93 -4.80 -17.79
CA ARG A 159 -5.08 -3.82 -17.10
C ARG A 159 -4.78 -4.30 -15.68
N ARG A 160 -3.62 -3.94 -15.16
CA ARG A 160 -3.24 -4.16 -13.77
C ARG A 160 -2.97 -2.82 -13.11
N VAL A 161 -3.52 -2.65 -11.91
CA VAL A 161 -3.22 -1.51 -11.04
C VAL A 161 -2.71 -2.07 -9.73
N HIS A 162 -1.61 -1.54 -9.24
CA HIS A 162 -0.93 -1.98 -8.04
C HIS A 162 -0.52 -0.79 -7.18
N GLY A 163 -0.42 -1.05 -5.90
CA GLY A 163 0.06 -0.12 -4.89
C GLY A 163 0.39 -0.86 -3.61
N HIS A 164 0.80 -0.10 -2.60
CA HIS A 164 1.07 -0.64 -1.28
C HIS A 164 0.55 0.28 -0.19
N ILE A 165 0.51 -0.25 1.02
CA ILE A 165 0.02 0.44 2.21
C ILE A 165 1.07 0.26 3.29
N GLU A 166 1.62 1.37 3.75
CA GLU A 166 2.52 1.38 4.90
C GLU A 166 1.69 1.58 6.17
N ILE A 167 1.81 0.65 7.12
CA ILE A 167 1.25 0.77 8.46
C ILE A 167 2.36 1.30 9.36
N ARG A 168 2.17 2.50 9.89
CA ARG A 168 3.24 3.26 10.55
C ARG A 168 2.73 4.04 11.74
N TRP A 169 3.64 4.49 12.58
CA TRP A 169 3.31 5.38 13.68
C TRP A 169 3.35 6.84 13.23
N ALA A 170 2.26 7.58 13.44
CA ALA A 170 2.09 8.95 12.94
C ALA A 170 3.18 9.93 13.43
N HIS A 171 3.69 9.73 14.65
CA HIS A 171 4.65 10.63 15.30
C HIS A 171 5.87 9.90 15.88
N GLY A 172 6.28 8.80 15.24
CA GLY A 172 7.39 7.96 15.66
C GLY A 172 6.96 6.82 16.59
N ARG A 173 7.91 5.95 16.93
CA ARG A 173 7.62 4.67 17.62
C ARG A 173 6.76 4.84 18.87
N PHE A 174 5.84 3.90 19.07
CA PHE A 174 4.91 3.86 20.21
C PHE A 174 3.92 5.04 20.27
N SER A 175 3.63 5.70 19.13
CA SER A 175 2.51 6.63 19.00
C SER A 175 1.26 5.96 18.42
N THR A 176 0.25 6.75 18.06
CA THR A 176 -0.90 6.27 17.27
C THR A 176 -0.45 5.64 15.95
N VAL A 177 -1.08 4.54 15.58
CA VAL A 177 -0.86 3.84 14.31
C VAL A 177 -1.75 4.48 13.24
N GLU A 178 -1.18 4.73 12.06
CA GLU A 178 -1.85 5.19 10.86
C GLU A 178 -1.50 4.28 9.67
N ALA A 179 -2.33 4.33 8.63
CA ALA A 179 -2.07 3.67 7.36
C ALA A 179 -1.91 4.72 6.27
N LYS A 180 -0.83 4.63 5.48
CA LYS A 180 -0.61 5.47 4.32
C LYS A 180 -0.68 4.63 3.07
N VAL A 181 -1.63 4.97 2.20
CA VAL A 181 -1.86 4.30 0.92
C VAL A 181 -1.00 4.97 -0.15
N TYR A 182 -0.28 4.15 -0.90
CA TYR A 182 0.51 4.53 -2.06
C TYR A 182 -0.05 3.84 -3.30
N LEU A 183 0.04 4.57 -4.42
CA LEU A 183 -0.31 4.08 -5.74
C LEU A 183 0.97 4.02 -6.55
N ASP A 184 1.42 2.81 -6.85
CA ASP A 184 2.71 2.57 -7.51
C ASP A 184 2.55 2.55 -9.04
N THR A 185 1.33 2.28 -9.52
CA THR A 185 1.00 2.42 -10.93
C THR A 185 1.09 3.89 -11.36
N PRO A 186 1.80 4.21 -12.45
CA PRO A 186 1.86 5.56 -12.99
C PRO A 186 0.46 6.12 -13.23
N HIS A 187 0.19 7.35 -12.77
CA HIS A 187 -1.17 7.92 -12.77
C HIS A 187 -1.88 7.88 -14.12
N VAL A 188 -1.16 7.99 -15.24
CA VAL A 188 -1.73 7.92 -16.60
C VAL A 188 -2.16 6.51 -17.03
N ALA A 189 -1.69 5.47 -16.33
CA ALA A 189 -2.07 4.08 -16.55
C ALA A 189 -3.17 3.60 -15.58
N VAL A 190 -3.57 4.43 -14.61
CA VAL A 190 -4.54 4.08 -13.58
C VAL A 190 -5.96 4.13 -14.16
N ALA A 191 -6.72 3.05 -13.95
CA ALA A 191 -8.12 2.99 -14.37
C ALA A 191 -8.97 4.05 -13.66
N GLY A 192 -9.70 4.87 -14.42
CA GLY A 192 -10.51 5.99 -13.91
C GLY A 192 -9.74 7.31 -13.80
N TYR A 193 -8.48 7.36 -14.22
CA TYR A 193 -7.68 8.58 -14.30
C TYR A 193 -7.58 8.96 -15.78
N TYR A 194 -8.11 10.12 -16.14
CA TYR A 194 -8.22 10.56 -17.52
C TYR A 194 -7.33 11.79 -17.74
N PRO A 195 -6.22 11.67 -18.49
CA PRO A 195 -5.40 12.82 -18.85
C PRO A 195 -6.21 13.87 -19.62
N LEU A 196 -6.00 15.15 -19.35
CA LEU A 196 -6.69 16.26 -20.01
C LEU A 196 -5.97 16.80 -21.25
N ASP A 197 -4.75 16.33 -21.49
CA ASP A 197 -3.85 16.86 -22.51
C ASP A 197 -3.80 15.99 -23.77
N ILE A 198 -4.69 15.01 -23.82
CA ILE A 198 -4.95 14.20 -25.00
C ILE A 198 -6.14 14.90 -25.67
N ASP A 199 -5.89 15.58 -26.78
CA ASP A 199 -6.93 16.31 -27.52
C ASP A 199 -8.11 15.37 -27.78
N SER A 200 -9.25 15.71 -27.18
CA SER A 200 -10.40 14.82 -26.98
C SER A 200 -11.22 14.52 -28.24
N GLU A 201 -10.68 14.81 -29.43
CA GLU A 201 -11.38 14.64 -30.71
C GLU A 201 -10.79 13.57 -31.63
N SER A 202 -9.65 12.93 -31.30
CA SER A 202 -9.01 12.00 -32.24
C SER A 202 -8.40 10.71 -31.71
N ASP A 203 -8.49 10.37 -30.41
CA ASP A 203 -7.46 9.47 -29.88
C ASP A 203 -7.93 8.08 -29.45
N THR A 204 -7.62 7.12 -30.32
CA THR A 204 -7.68 5.67 -30.09
C THR A 204 -6.64 5.25 -29.05
N GLY A 205 -6.77 4.03 -28.49
CA GLY A 205 -5.82 3.47 -27.52
C GLY A 205 -4.34 3.39 -27.95
N GLU A 206 -4.03 3.80 -29.17
CA GLU A 206 -2.68 3.88 -29.76
C GLU A 206 -1.93 5.15 -29.32
N GLN A 207 -2.58 6.31 -29.18
CA GLN A 207 -1.90 7.54 -28.70
C GLN A 207 -1.69 7.57 -27.18
N ILE A 208 -2.51 6.86 -26.40
CA ILE A 208 -2.20 6.61 -24.98
C ILE A 208 -0.92 5.77 -24.89
N ALA A 209 -0.75 4.79 -25.78
CA ALA A 209 0.47 3.99 -25.84
C ALA A 209 1.67 4.85 -26.31
N GLU A 210 1.52 5.66 -27.36
CA GLU A 210 2.57 6.57 -27.82
C GLU A 210 2.94 7.62 -26.76
N TYR A 211 1.97 8.16 -26.01
CA TYR A 211 2.21 9.08 -24.90
C TYR A 211 3.00 8.40 -23.77
N MET A 212 2.63 7.17 -23.43
CA MET A 212 3.34 6.36 -22.43
C MET A 212 4.76 6.03 -22.91
N GLU A 213 4.96 5.71 -24.19
CA GLU A 213 6.25 5.42 -24.81
C GLU A 213 7.16 6.66 -24.88
N ARG A 214 6.64 7.81 -25.32
CA ARG A 214 7.35 9.11 -25.32
C ARG A 214 7.78 9.56 -23.93
N ARG A 215 7.07 9.11 -22.88
CA ARG A 215 7.42 9.37 -21.48
C ARG A 215 8.30 8.30 -20.85
N GLY A 216 8.70 7.26 -21.61
CA GLY A 216 9.54 6.16 -21.13
C GLY A 216 8.83 5.26 -20.11
N ILE A 217 7.49 5.25 -20.10
CA ILE A 217 6.68 4.53 -19.09
C ILE A 217 6.59 3.03 -19.42
N PHE A 218 6.86 2.61 -20.66
CA PHE A 218 6.85 1.19 -21.05
C PHE A 218 8.16 0.45 -20.76
N ASP A 219 9.32 1.11 -20.88
CA ASP A 219 10.63 0.44 -20.81
C ASP A 219 11.04 0.04 -19.37
N GLU A 220 10.44 0.63 -18.34
CA GLU A 220 10.71 0.25 -16.94
C GLU A 220 9.80 -0.90 -16.44
N TYR A 221 8.90 -1.40 -17.30
CA TYR A 221 7.92 -2.43 -16.95
C TYR A 221 7.98 -3.70 -17.81
N GLN A 222 9.07 -3.92 -18.56
CA GLN A 222 9.62 -5.27 -18.63
C GLN A 222 10.35 -5.52 -17.32
N ILE A 223 9.63 -6.08 -16.36
CA ILE A 223 10.24 -6.56 -15.13
C ILE A 223 11.19 -7.68 -15.54
N ASP A 224 12.50 -7.39 -15.54
CA ASP A 224 13.56 -8.36 -15.75
C ASP A 224 13.28 -9.60 -14.89
N ASP A 225 13.20 -10.76 -15.57
CA ASP A 225 12.97 -12.07 -14.97
C ASP A 225 14.13 -12.53 -14.06
N ASP A 226 15.22 -11.75 -14.01
CA ASP A 226 16.44 -12.04 -13.25
C ASP A 226 16.57 -11.26 -11.93
N SER A 227 15.52 -10.56 -11.49
CA SER A 227 15.53 -9.95 -10.15
C SER A 227 15.53 -11.03 -9.05
N PRO A 228 16.23 -10.85 -7.91
CA PRO A 228 16.15 -11.76 -6.76
C PRO A 228 14.73 -11.94 -6.17
N MET A 229 13.75 -11.16 -6.65
CA MET A 229 12.31 -11.32 -6.40
C MET A 229 11.61 -12.35 -7.31
N ALA A 230 12.30 -12.91 -8.32
CA ALA A 230 11.75 -13.87 -9.28
C ALA A 230 11.36 -15.21 -8.64
N GLU A 231 12.09 -15.66 -7.61
CA GLU A 231 11.75 -16.90 -6.90
C GLU A 231 10.43 -16.79 -6.10
N GLN A 232 9.99 -15.58 -5.74
CA GLN A 232 8.68 -15.40 -5.10
C GLN A 232 7.51 -15.28 -6.11
N ARG A 233 7.79 -15.08 -7.41
CA ARG A 233 6.78 -15.04 -8.49
C ARG A 233 6.29 -16.40 -8.94
N THR A 234 7.09 -17.46 -8.81
CA THR A 234 6.73 -18.80 -9.31
C THR A 234 5.49 -19.39 -8.62
N LEU A 235 5.15 -18.92 -7.41
CA LEU A 235 3.91 -19.28 -6.72
C LEU A 235 2.65 -18.52 -7.21
N TRP A 236 2.81 -17.44 -7.98
CA TRP A 236 1.69 -16.55 -8.37
C TRP A 236 1.26 -16.66 -9.83
N THR A 237 2.00 -17.40 -10.66
CA THR A 237 1.68 -17.56 -12.09
C THR A 237 0.84 -18.82 -12.38
N GLU A 238 0.74 -19.75 -11.42
CA GLU A 238 0.04 -21.04 -11.58
C GLU A 238 -1.34 -21.14 -10.87
N LEU A 239 -1.93 -20.03 -10.38
CA LEU A 239 -3.26 -19.98 -9.72
C LEU A 239 -4.14 -18.78 -10.10
#